data_AF-A0A7C1E6M7-F1
#
_entry.id   AF-A0A7C1E6M7-F1
#
_cell.length_a   1.000
_cell.length_b   1.000
_cell.length_c   1.000
_cell.angle_alpha   90.00
_cell.angle_beta   90.00
_cell.angle_gamma   90.00
#
_symmetry.space_group_name_H-M   'P 1'
#
loop_
_entity.id
_entity.type
_entity.pdbx_description
1 polymer ?
#
loop_
_entity_poly.entity_id
_entity_poly.type
_entity_poly.pdbx_seq_one_letter_code
_entity_poly.pdbx_strand_id
1 'polypeptide(L)'
;MSAVKGQPVVVFTLCLLMVVCPLLSPAAGRDGEGALSSLEITRPLNGLYLFDLQLMPLPGTVVVGAVTVEAQGSEDIVRVEFRVPPVASCVPVVVYNDTRAPFAFLWKESSDFLKDRGLVNLMAWGYTGEGLAAKDDLFLMRLVM
;
A
#
# COMPACT_ATOMS: atom_id res chain seq x y z
N MET A 1 -9.58 53.95 -28.18
CA MET A 1 -10.29 52.65 -28.19
C MET A 1 -9.32 51.61 -27.68
N SER A 2 -9.55 51.12 -26.46
CA SER A 2 -8.66 50.27 -25.69
C SER A 2 -9.31 48.90 -25.51
N ALA A 3 -8.54 47.83 -25.74
CA ALA A 3 -8.60 46.52 -25.08
C ALA A 3 -7.99 45.44 -25.99
N VAL A 4 -6.70 45.15 -25.79
CA VAL A 4 -6.04 43.93 -26.27
C VAL A 4 -6.60 42.76 -25.46
N LYS A 5 -7.22 41.80 -26.14
CA LYS A 5 -7.74 40.55 -25.57
C LYS A 5 -6.58 39.61 -25.25
N GLY A 6 -6.65 39.03 -24.04
CA GLY A 6 -5.60 38.25 -23.39
C GLY A 6 -5.21 36.94 -24.07
N GLN A 7 -3.97 36.57 -23.76
CA GLN A 7 -3.12 35.50 -24.29
C GLN A 7 -3.65 34.07 -24.02
N PRO A 8 -3.50 33.12 -24.97
CA PRO A 8 -3.70 31.68 -24.76
C PRO A 8 -2.42 30.95 -24.30
N VAL A 9 -1.49 31.62 -23.61
CA VAL A 9 -0.15 31.07 -23.33
C VAL A 9 -0.09 30.26 -22.03
N VAL A 10 -1.07 30.43 -21.12
CA VAL A 10 -1.02 29.84 -19.77
C VAL A 10 -1.32 28.33 -19.75
N VAL A 11 -2.04 27.79 -20.74
CA VAL A 11 -2.48 26.38 -20.73
C VAL A 11 -1.35 25.43 -21.16
N PHE A 12 -0.41 25.86 -22.00
CA PHE A 12 0.65 25.00 -22.51
C PHE A 12 1.81 24.79 -21.53
N THR A 13 2.00 25.68 -20.55
CA THR A 13 3.08 25.57 -19.56
C THR A 13 2.76 24.56 -18.44
N LEU A 14 1.49 24.21 -18.23
CA LEU A 14 1.09 23.24 -17.21
C LEU A 14 1.28 21.78 -17.68
N CYS A 15 1.17 21.52 -18.99
CA CYS A 15 1.38 20.16 -19.55
C CYS A 15 2.85 19.73 -19.57
N LEU A 16 3.81 20.66 -19.55
CA LEU A 16 5.24 20.30 -19.56
C LEU A 16 5.73 19.79 -18.18
N LEU A 17 5.01 20.08 -17.10
CA LEU A 17 5.36 19.64 -15.74
C LEU A 17 4.97 18.18 -15.46
N MET A 18 4.09 17.58 -16.27
CA MET A 18 3.66 16.18 -16.14
C MET A 18 4.57 15.18 -16.89
N VAL A 19 5.48 15.68 -17.71
CA VAL A 19 6.39 14.84 -18.53
C VAL A 19 7.79 14.72 -17.90
N VAL A 20 8.13 15.55 -16.90
CA VAL A 20 9.47 15.60 -16.27
C VAL A 20 9.54 14.81 -14.94
N CYS A 21 8.47 14.16 -14.52
CA CYS A 21 8.46 13.41 -13.26
C CYS A 21 9.14 12.03 -13.22
N PRO A 22 9.73 11.41 -14.28
CA PRO A 22 10.45 10.16 -14.06
C PRO A 22 11.94 10.36 -13.70
N LEU A 23 12.47 11.59 -13.62
CA LEU A 23 13.93 11.80 -13.50
C LEU A 23 14.44 12.37 -12.17
N LEU A 24 13.57 12.61 -11.20
CA LEU A 24 13.98 12.95 -9.83
C LEU A 24 13.23 12.10 -8.80
N SER A 25 13.38 10.78 -8.91
CA SER A 25 13.33 9.97 -7.70
C SER A 25 14.62 10.24 -6.92
N PRO A 26 14.58 10.74 -5.67
CA PRO A 26 15.74 10.64 -4.81
C PRO A 26 16.05 9.15 -4.67
N ALA A 27 17.30 8.78 -4.91
CA ALA A 27 17.81 7.43 -4.68
C ALA A 27 17.35 6.95 -3.29
N ALA A 28 16.34 6.10 -3.29
CA ALA A 28 15.84 5.46 -2.11
C ALA A 28 16.89 4.45 -1.68
N GLY A 29 17.32 4.56 -0.43
CA GLY A 29 17.89 3.45 0.33
C GLY A 29 19.24 2.97 -0.18
N ARG A 30 20.29 3.43 0.49
CA ARG A 30 21.58 2.76 0.55
C ARG A 30 21.32 1.30 0.97
N ASP A 31 21.64 0.34 0.10
CA ASP A 31 21.54 -1.10 0.39
C ASP A 31 22.49 -1.43 1.56
N GLY A 32 21.93 -1.42 2.77
CA GLY A 32 22.59 -1.84 3.99
C GLY A 32 22.64 -3.36 4.01
N GLU A 33 23.76 -3.91 3.57
CA GLU A 33 24.14 -5.30 3.75
C GLU A 33 24.37 -5.57 5.25
N GLY A 34 23.29 -5.89 5.97
CA GLY A 34 23.32 -6.19 7.39
C GLY A 34 22.02 -6.88 7.79
N ALA A 35 22.04 -8.22 7.85
CA ALA A 35 20.88 -9.10 7.96
C ALA A 35 19.81 -8.79 6.89
N LEU A 36 19.56 -9.72 5.96
CA LEU A 36 18.47 -9.55 5.00
C LEU A 36 17.15 -9.61 5.77
N SER A 37 16.69 -8.49 6.31
CA SER A 37 15.41 -8.39 7.00
C SER A 37 14.32 -8.90 6.07
N SER A 38 13.45 -9.75 6.58
CA SER A 38 12.35 -10.31 5.80
C SER A 38 11.02 -9.89 6.39
N LEU A 39 10.02 -9.77 5.53
CA LEU A 39 8.64 -9.52 5.89
C LEU A 39 7.76 -10.27 4.91
N GLU A 40 6.76 -10.96 5.41
CA GLU A 40 5.78 -11.69 4.60
C GLU A 40 4.38 -11.51 5.20
N ILE A 41 3.41 -11.15 4.37
CA ILE A 41 1.98 -11.16 4.71
C ILE A 41 1.55 -12.63 4.70
N THR A 42 1.28 -13.18 5.88
CA THR A 42 0.91 -14.59 6.05
C THR A 42 -0.60 -14.83 5.96
N ARG A 43 -1.40 -13.78 6.19
CA ARG A 43 -2.86 -13.83 6.10
C ARG A 43 -3.43 -12.50 5.60
N PRO A 44 -4.47 -12.52 4.74
CA PRO A 44 -5.05 -13.68 4.06
C PRO A 44 -4.23 -14.14 2.84
N LEU A 45 -4.04 -15.44 2.67
CA LEU A 45 -3.35 -16.00 1.50
C LEU A 45 -4.14 -17.16 0.86
N ASN A 46 -4.08 -17.23 -0.48
CA ASN A 46 -4.49 -18.37 -1.31
C ASN A 46 -5.84 -18.99 -0.92
N GLY A 47 -6.89 -18.17 -0.79
CA GLY A 47 -8.19 -18.65 -0.38
C GLY A 47 -9.32 -17.64 -0.49
N LEU A 48 -10.53 -18.17 -0.33
CA LEU A 48 -11.75 -17.39 -0.11
C LEU A 48 -11.97 -17.23 1.39
N TYR A 49 -11.98 -15.98 1.87
CA TYR A 49 -12.22 -15.61 3.25
C TYR A 49 -13.58 -14.94 3.39
N LEU A 50 -14.38 -15.37 4.37
CA LEU A 50 -15.65 -14.75 4.74
C LEU A 50 -15.60 -14.37 6.22
N PHE A 51 -15.66 -13.07 6.52
CA PHE A 51 -15.57 -12.52 7.89
C PHE A 51 -14.42 -13.12 8.72
N ASP A 52 -13.23 -13.22 8.10
CA ASP A 52 -12.00 -13.79 8.64
C ASP A 52 -11.91 -15.33 8.64
N LEU A 53 -12.93 -16.07 8.21
CA LEU A 53 -12.88 -17.53 8.07
C LEU A 53 -12.48 -17.94 6.64
N GLN A 54 -11.40 -18.71 6.47
CA GLN A 54 -11.06 -19.30 5.19
C GLN A 54 -12.01 -20.47 4.87
N LEU A 55 -12.85 -20.31 3.84
CA LEU A 55 -13.84 -21.32 3.44
C LEU A 55 -13.24 -22.38 2.51
N MET A 56 -12.37 -21.96 1.59
CA MET A 56 -11.71 -22.86 0.66
C MET A 56 -10.41 -22.27 0.12
N PRO A 57 -9.41 -23.11 -0.22
CA PRO A 57 -8.21 -22.67 -0.91
C PRO A 57 -8.51 -22.25 -2.35
N LEU A 58 -7.79 -21.25 -2.86
CA LEU A 58 -7.91 -20.75 -4.23
C LEU A 58 -6.52 -20.32 -4.76
N PRO A 59 -6.28 -20.37 -6.09
CA PRO A 59 -5.17 -19.64 -6.68
C PRO A 59 -5.46 -18.14 -6.60
N GLY A 60 -4.87 -17.48 -5.59
CA GLY A 60 -5.12 -16.08 -5.24
C GLY A 60 -6.04 -15.91 -4.03
N THR A 61 -6.25 -14.65 -3.63
CA THR A 61 -6.97 -14.31 -2.39
C THR A 61 -8.24 -13.51 -2.70
N VAL A 62 -9.37 -13.98 -2.17
CA VAL A 62 -10.65 -13.27 -2.19
C VAL A 62 -11.12 -13.08 -0.76
N VAL A 63 -11.49 -11.86 -0.39
CA VAL A 63 -11.97 -11.51 0.95
C VAL A 63 -13.37 -10.92 0.85
N VAL A 64 -14.29 -11.45 1.64
CA VAL A 64 -15.64 -10.93 1.82
C VAL A 64 -15.81 -10.45 3.26
N GLY A 65 -16.06 -9.15 3.43
CA GLY A 65 -16.22 -8.51 4.74
C GLY A 65 -14.90 -8.22 5.45
N ALA A 66 -14.97 -8.17 6.79
CA ALA A 66 -13.79 -7.93 7.63
C ALA A 66 -12.82 -9.11 7.60
N VAL A 67 -11.52 -8.84 7.64
CA VAL A 67 -10.47 -9.86 7.69
C VAL A 67 -9.32 -9.38 8.56
N THR A 68 -8.67 -10.30 9.26
CA THR A 68 -7.42 -10.02 9.95
C THR A 68 -6.28 -10.23 8.97
N VAL A 69 -5.52 -9.16 8.72
CA VAL A 69 -4.25 -9.22 8.01
C VAL A 69 -3.17 -9.54 9.02
N GLU A 70 -2.36 -10.54 8.74
CA GLU A 70 -1.21 -10.93 9.57
C GLU A 70 0.06 -10.83 8.72
N ALA A 71 1.14 -10.36 9.34
CA ALA A 71 2.46 -10.33 8.72
C ALA A 71 3.53 -10.82 9.70
N GLN A 72 4.47 -11.61 9.18
CA GLN A 72 5.62 -12.12 9.90
C GLN A 72 6.87 -11.41 9.42
N GLY A 73 7.55 -10.72 10.34
CA GLY A 73 8.85 -10.12 10.10
C GLY A 73 9.98 -10.95 10.73
N SER A 74 11.21 -10.70 10.29
CA SER A 74 12.43 -11.07 11.01
C SER A 74 12.53 -10.35 12.36
N GLU A 75 13.35 -10.85 13.29
CA GLU A 75 13.42 -10.36 14.68
C GLU A 75 13.83 -8.88 14.82
N ASP A 76 14.55 -8.34 13.85
CA ASP A 76 14.99 -6.94 13.78
C ASP A 76 13.88 -5.97 13.34
N ILE A 77 12.78 -6.47 12.77
CA ILE A 77 11.61 -5.67 12.43
C ILE A 77 10.88 -5.31 13.72
N VAL A 78 10.87 -4.03 14.06
CA VAL A 78 10.22 -3.49 15.27
C VAL A 78 8.85 -2.89 14.98
N ARG A 79 8.53 -2.65 13.71
CA ARG A 79 7.29 -2.00 13.28
C ARG A 79 6.89 -2.38 11.87
N VAL A 80 5.60 -2.60 11.65
CA VAL A 80 5.02 -2.79 10.33
C VAL A 80 3.93 -1.76 10.08
N GLU A 81 4.00 -1.08 8.94
CA GLU A 81 2.93 -0.23 8.44
C GLU A 81 2.18 -0.96 7.32
N PHE A 82 0.88 -1.17 7.53
CA PHE A 82 -0.03 -1.68 6.51
C PHE A 82 -0.56 -0.51 5.70
N ARG A 83 -0.51 -0.65 4.37
CA ARG A 83 -0.79 0.42 3.42
C ARG A 83 -1.71 -0.06 2.31
N VAL A 84 -2.54 0.87 1.82
CA VAL A 84 -3.46 0.63 0.70
C VAL A 84 -3.34 1.80 -0.29
N PRO A 85 -3.41 1.54 -1.62
CA PRO A 85 -3.45 2.58 -2.62
C PRO A 85 -4.64 3.52 -2.39
N PRO A 86 -4.43 4.84 -2.48
CA PRO A 86 -5.53 5.79 -2.54
C PRO A 86 -6.26 5.70 -3.89
N VAL A 87 -7.48 6.23 -3.96
CA VAL A 87 -8.24 6.33 -5.23
C VAL A 87 -7.59 7.33 -6.19
N ALA A 88 -7.07 8.45 -5.67
CA ALA A 88 -6.50 9.53 -6.46
C ALA A 88 -5.22 10.07 -5.81
N SER A 89 -4.14 9.28 -5.80
CA SER A 89 -2.78 9.72 -5.45
C SER A 89 -1.77 8.61 -5.80
N CYS A 90 -0.49 8.97 -5.90
CA CYS A 90 0.59 8.02 -6.19
C CYS A 90 1.25 7.44 -4.93
N VAL A 91 0.87 7.93 -3.74
CA VAL A 91 1.49 7.53 -2.47
C VAL A 91 0.54 6.61 -1.68
N PRO A 92 0.94 5.37 -1.36
CA PRO A 92 0.14 4.48 -0.53
C PRO A 92 -0.15 5.07 0.84
N VAL A 93 -1.40 4.98 1.27
CA VAL A 93 -1.87 5.52 2.55
C VAL A 93 -1.69 4.46 3.63
N VAL A 94 -1.13 4.85 4.77
CA VAL A 94 -1.04 3.96 5.95
C VAL A 94 -2.44 3.80 6.53
N VAL A 95 -2.93 2.57 6.56
CA VAL A 95 -4.22 2.22 7.16
C VAL A 95 -4.06 1.70 8.57
N TYR A 96 -2.89 1.14 8.91
CA TYR A 96 -2.59 0.69 10.25
C TYR A 96 -1.07 0.63 10.49
N ASN A 97 -0.68 0.80 11.75
CA ASN A 97 0.71 0.72 12.20
C ASN A 97 0.76 -0.19 13.43
N ASP A 98 1.52 -1.28 13.33
CA ASP A 98 1.71 -2.23 14.43
C ASP A 98 3.18 -2.31 14.84
N THR A 99 3.42 -2.40 16.14
CA THR A 99 4.76 -2.48 16.75
C THR A 99 4.91 -3.73 17.62
N ARG A 100 3.98 -4.69 17.54
CA ARG A 100 4.02 -5.92 18.32
C ARG A 100 3.93 -7.12 17.41
N ALA A 101 4.98 -7.94 17.36
CA ALA A 101 4.97 -9.19 16.63
C ALA A 101 4.14 -10.27 17.37
N PRO A 102 3.45 -11.17 16.65
CA PRO A 102 3.19 -11.13 15.21
C PRO A 102 2.31 -9.92 14.84
N PHE A 103 2.65 -9.25 13.74
CA PHE A 103 2.00 -8.00 13.36
C PHE A 103 0.63 -8.30 12.77
N ALA A 104 -0.41 -7.63 13.27
CA ALA A 104 -1.77 -7.92 12.86
C ALA A 104 -2.66 -6.66 12.80
N PHE A 105 -3.50 -6.61 11.78
CA PHE A 105 -4.44 -5.53 11.55
C PHE A 105 -5.81 -6.09 11.18
N LEU A 106 -6.84 -5.72 11.94
CA LEU A 106 -8.21 -6.07 11.63
C LEU A 106 -8.81 -5.08 10.62
N TRP A 107 -8.85 -5.50 9.35
CA TRP A 107 -9.27 -4.67 8.24
C TRP A 107 -10.78 -4.72 8.04
N LYS A 108 -11.50 -3.88 8.78
CA LYS A 108 -12.97 -3.80 8.81
C LYS A 108 -13.58 -2.78 7.86
N GLU A 109 -13.05 -1.56 7.85
CA GLU A 109 -13.74 -0.44 7.23
C GLU A 109 -13.29 -0.21 5.79
N SER A 110 -14.22 0.28 4.96
CA SER A 110 -13.90 0.83 3.64
C SER A 110 -14.02 2.34 3.66
N SER A 111 -13.08 3.05 3.06
CA SER A 111 -13.14 4.49 2.84
C SER A 111 -13.25 4.80 1.35
N ASP A 112 -14.08 5.78 0.98
CA ASP A 112 -14.19 6.22 -0.43
C ASP A 112 -12.90 6.86 -0.97
N PHE A 113 -11.95 7.21 -0.09
CA PHE A 113 -10.64 7.72 -0.47
C PHE A 113 -9.60 6.63 -0.71
N LEU A 114 -9.87 5.40 -0.25
CA LEU A 114 -8.99 4.26 -0.39
C LEU A 114 -9.50 3.33 -1.49
N LYS A 115 -8.57 2.74 -2.23
CA LYS A 115 -8.88 1.65 -3.15
C LYS A 115 -8.88 0.33 -2.36
N ASP A 116 -9.83 0.19 -1.43
CA ASP A 116 -9.99 -0.96 -0.53
C ASP A 116 -11.17 -1.87 -0.90
N ARG A 117 -11.68 -1.73 -2.13
CA ARG A 117 -12.74 -2.54 -2.73
C ARG A 117 -12.36 -2.96 -4.15
N GLY A 118 -12.86 -4.12 -4.58
CA GLY A 118 -12.49 -4.71 -5.86
C GLY A 118 -11.08 -5.28 -5.84
N LEU A 119 -10.31 -5.06 -6.90
CA LEU A 119 -8.90 -5.46 -6.94
C LEU A 119 -8.03 -4.47 -6.18
N VAL A 120 -7.45 -4.95 -5.09
CA VAL A 120 -6.65 -4.16 -4.14
C VAL A 120 -5.24 -4.73 -4.07
N ASN A 121 -4.25 -3.83 -4.00
CA ASN A 121 -2.89 -4.19 -3.61
C ASN A 121 -2.67 -3.76 -2.14
N LEU A 122 -2.69 -4.71 -1.21
CA LEU A 122 -2.37 -4.46 0.19
C LEU A 122 -0.85 -4.55 0.37
N MET A 123 -0.24 -3.57 1.03
CA MET A 123 1.21 -3.53 1.21
C MET A 123 1.55 -3.56 2.70
N ALA A 124 2.61 -4.27 3.07
CA ALA A 124 3.20 -4.25 4.40
C ALA A 124 4.64 -3.73 4.30
N TRP A 125 4.97 -2.68 5.04
CA TRP A 125 6.30 -2.09 5.08
C TRP A 125 6.90 -2.27 6.48
N GLY A 126 7.98 -3.03 6.57
CA GLY A 126 8.67 -3.38 7.80
C GLY A 126 9.84 -2.44 8.08
N TYR A 127 9.92 -1.98 9.33
CA TYR A 127 10.93 -1.04 9.78
C TYR A 127 11.75 -1.63 10.93
N THR A 128 13.06 -1.39 10.88
CA THR A 128 13.99 -1.58 11.99
C THR A 128 14.14 -0.26 12.76
N GLY A 129 15.02 -0.24 13.77
CA GLY A 129 15.40 1.00 14.45
C GLY A 129 16.10 2.03 13.54
N GLU A 130 16.59 1.61 12.37
CA GLU A 130 17.35 2.46 11.44
C GLU A 130 16.51 3.00 10.27
N GLY A 131 15.36 2.39 9.99
CA GLY A 131 14.48 2.82 8.91
C GLY A 131 13.71 1.67 8.28
N LEU A 132 13.28 1.89 7.03
CA LEU A 132 12.57 0.89 6.23
C LEU A 132 13.55 -0.22 5.82
N ALA A 133 13.22 -1.47 6.15
CA ALA A 133 14.12 -2.59 5.93
C ALA A 133 13.53 -3.66 5.00
N ALA A 134 12.22 -3.91 5.07
CA ALA A 134 11.56 -4.94 4.26
C ALA A 134 10.19 -4.48 3.75
N LYS A 135 9.72 -5.11 2.67
CA LYS A 135 8.40 -4.87 2.08
C LYS A 135 7.80 -6.17 1.58
N ASP A 136 6.49 -6.27 1.67
CA ASP A 136 5.72 -7.29 0.99
C ASP A 136 4.40 -6.70 0.48
N ASP A 137 3.83 -7.32 -0.55
CA ASP A 137 2.59 -6.89 -1.15
C ASP A 137 1.70 -8.06 -1.59
N LEU A 138 0.40 -7.88 -1.38
CA LEU A 138 -0.62 -8.88 -1.61
C LEU A 138 -1.71 -8.30 -2.51
N PHE A 139 -1.80 -8.84 -3.71
CA PHE A 139 -2.90 -8.57 -4.62
C PHE A 139 -4.10 -9.46 -4.29
N LEU A 140 -5.24 -8.86 -3.98
CA LEU A 140 -6.45 -9.59 -3.60
C LEU A 140 -7.72 -8.94 -4.15
N MET A 141 -8.79 -9.72 -4.24
CA MET A 141 -10.14 -9.22 -4.49
C MET A 141 -10.86 -9.00 -3.17
N ARG A 142 -11.23 -7.76 -2.84
CA ARG A 142 -11.98 -7.40 -1.63
C ARG A 142 -13.41 -7.02 -1.97
N LEU A 143 -14.36 -7.73 -1.36
CA LEU A 143 -15.79 -7.49 -1.45
C LEU A 143 -16.28 -7.04 -0.07
N VAL A 144 -16.85 -5.84 0.01
CA VAL A 144 -17.52 -5.37 1.23
C VAL A 144 -19.03 -5.58 1.08
N MET A 145 -19.69 -5.87 2.21
CA MET A 145 -21.14 -6.04 2.30
C MET A 145 -21.80 -4.79 2.87
#